data_AF-A0A6L3II53-F1
#
_entry.id   AF-A0A6L3II53-F1
#
_cell.length_a   1.000
_cell.length_b   1.000
_cell.length_c   1.000
_cell.angle_alpha   90.00
_cell.angle_beta   90.00
_cell.angle_gamma   90.00
#
_symmetry.space_group_name_H-M   'P 1'
#
loop_
_entity.id
_entity.type
_entity.pdbx_description
1 polymer ?
#
loop_
_entity_poly.entity_id
_entity_poly.type
_entity_poly.pdbx_seq_one_letter_code
_entity_poly.pdbx_strand_id
1 'polypeptide(L)'
;DGEGNAEYLTAVIRELLRSTEFVDGLTGEGWQLWIDQLTGLTNLTVDKVTARQSLVALELLIEKVRSVCGQLVVSAANGKIKDVVKQGDNYRIVFEQESGFVAHDLMRCAVTGGKKLKAYWVEVASVIAGGVLVPVSEFGGVKPEAGDECVLMGNTETPLRQNLISIAATEDGQPRIDILDGVKAKNFNGCLRCRLGKLDGIRSSAFPADKQPKGNGLYADNVWLKGTFVLMTGEDILTRFEITEGKIHSAVESLRKEIREEQSYLDNSSFADGMDKWKTGSKATLFTLGGRWIWANGGPYGTKPDGHAEIRTDGKVPYAYIRNSYIMQKLEDFRLVPEYRQTNSQGERVPGVVYLSFSYRVIKAGRLKIEFVNADKTGFENFNMFGHEEDLPVGGEKMFTLDGLWN
;
A
#
# COMPACT_ATOMS: atom_id res chain seq x y z
N ASP A 1 -17.76 70.55 -15.80
CA ASP A 1 -18.75 70.30 -16.89
C ASP A 1 -20.22 70.40 -16.45
N GLY A 2 -20.53 70.73 -15.18
CA GLY A 2 -21.93 70.76 -14.73
C GLY A 2 -22.51 69.37 -14.42
N GLU A 3 -21.70 68.31 -14.55
CA GLU A 3 -22.06 66.92 -14.25
C GLU A 3 -21.54 66.46 -12.87
N GLY A 4 -20.92 67.37 -12.11
CA GLY A 4 -20.32 67.05 -10.80
C GLY A 4 -18.92 66.44 -10.88
N ASN A 5 -18.26 66.48 -12.05
CA ASN A 5 -16.90 65.99 -12.20
C ASN A 5 -15.88 66.95 -11.54
N ALA A 6 -14.94 66.37 -10.79
CA ALA A 6 -13.83 67.09 -10.17
C ALA A 6 -12.50 66.68 -10.81
N GLU A 7 -11.71 67.68 -11.20
CA GLU A 7 -10.33 67.48 -11.67
C GLU A 7 -9.38 67.85 -10.54
N TYR A 8 -8.51 66.91 -10.16
CA TYR A 8 -7.48 67.12 -9.14
C TYR A 8 -6.10 66.94 -9.76
N LEU A 9 -5.22 67.91 -9.58
CA LEU A 9 -3.79 67.73 -9.86
C LEU A 9 -3.13 66.78 -8.86
N THR A 10 -3.59 66.78 -7.60
CA THR A 10 -3.12 65.87 -6.55
C THR A 10 -4.22 65.71 -5.50
N ALA A 11 -4.40 64.50 -4.98
CA ALA A 11 -5.27 64.21 -3.85
C ALA A 11 -4.55 63.30 -2.84
N VAL A 12 -4.68 63.60 -1.55
CA VAL A 12 -4.17 62.77 -0.46
C VAL A 12 -5.36 62.25 0.33
N ILE A 13 -5.59 60.94 0.27
CA ILE A 13 -6.67 60.26 0.98
C ILE A 13 -6.08 59.63 2.23
N ARG A 14 -6.58 60.02 3.39
CA ARG A 14 -6.07 59.54 4.68
C ARG A 14 -6.77 58.28 5.19
N GLU A 15 -8.02 58.06 4.80
CA GLU A 15 -8.86 57.02 5.41
C GLU A 15 -9.70 56.25 4.39
N LEU A 16 -10.52 56.95 3.60
CA LEU A 16 -11.52 56.30 2.73
C LEU A 16 -11.73 57.10 1.44
N LEU A 17 -11.77 56.39 0.31
CA LEU A 17 -12.28 56.87 -0.96
C LEU A 17 -13.21 55.80 -1.55
N ARG A 18 -14.47 56.13 -1.83
CA ARG A 18 -15.48 55.17 -2.29
C ARG A 18 -16.55 55.77 -3.18
N SER A 19 -17.33 54.92 -3.85
CA SER A 19 -18.60 55.30 -4.46
C SER A 19 -19.64 55.75 -3.41
N THR A 20 -20.71 56.41 -3.86
CA THR A 20 -21.80 56.88 -3.00
C THR A 20 -22.46 55.74 -2.23
N GLU A 21 -22.73 54.64 -2.93
CA GLU A 21 -23.20 53.37 -2.37
C GLU A 21 -22.06 52.35 -2.45
N PHE A 22 -21.88 51.57 -1.39
CA PHE A 22 -20.94 50.45 -1.36
C PHE A 22 -21.49 49.33 -0.48
N VAL A 23 -21.53 48.11 -1.02
CA VAL A 23 -21.87 46.88 -0.29
C VAL A 23 -20.75 45.87 -0.55
N ASP A 24 -20.19 45.29 0.51
CA ASP A 24 -19.10 44.32 0.41
C ASP A 24 -19.60 42.91 0.02
N GLY A 25 -18.68 42.06 -0.45
CA GLY A 25 -18.93 40.65 -0.75
C GLY A 25 -19.16 40.35 -2.24
N LEU A 26 -19.34 39.05 -2.55
CA LEU A 26 -19.37 38.51 -3.92
C LEU A 26 -20.48 39.09 -4.82
N THR A 27 -21.58 39.53 -4.22
CA THR A 27 -22.73 40.17 -4.88
C THR A 27 -22.91 41.62 -4.42
N GLY A 28 -21.84 42.24 -3.94
CA GLY A 28 -21.81 43.62 -3.51
C GLY A 28 -22.03 44.62 -4.65
N GLU A 29 -22.01 45.91 -4.31
CA GLU A 29 -22.12 47.00 -5.27
C GLU A 29 -21.11 48.11 -4.95
N GLY A 30 -20.71 48.86 -5.98
CA GLY A 30 -19.81 49.99 -5.83
C GLY A 30 -18.35 49.60 -5.64
N TRP A 31 -17.54 50.55 -5.18
CA TRP A 31 -16.11 50.36 -4.95
C TRP A 31 -15.64 51.15 -3.74
N GLN A 32 -14.58 50.66 -3.10
CA GLN A 32 -13.91 51.40 -2.03
C GLN A 32 -12.40 51.11 -1.99
N LEU A 33 -11.64 52.14 -1.63
CA LEU A 33 -10.24 52.12 -1.23
C LEU A 33 -10.19 52.62 0.23
N TRP A 34 -9.72 51.79 1.15
CA TRP A 34 -9.71 52.13 2.57
C TRP A 34 -8.49 51.56 3.29
N ILE A 35 -8.20 52.12 4.47
CA ILE A 35 -7.22 51.55 5.41
C ILE A 35 -8.00 50.81 6.49
N ASP A 36 -7.73 49.52 6.64
CA ASP A 36 -8.27 48.72 7.74
C ASP A 36 -7.64 49.21 9.05
N GLN A 37 -8.46 49.71 9.98
CA GLN A 37 -7.97 50.35 11.20
C GLN A 37 -7.36 49.37 12.22
N LEU A 38 -7.64 48.07 12.09
CA LEU A 38 -7.12 47.04 12.99
C LEU A 38 -5.75 46.54 12.54
N THR A 39 -5.60 46.32 11.24
CA THR A 39 -4.38 45.75 10.64
C THR A 39 -3.44 46.82 10.06
N GLY A 40 -3.94 48.03 9.80
CA GLY A 40 -3.23 49.10 9.10
C GLY A 40 -3.04 48.86 7.60
N LEU A 41 -3.64 47.81 7.05
CA LEU A 41 -3.48 47.45 5.63
C LEU A 41 -4.41 48.28 4.74
N THR A 42 -3.90 48.71 3.60
CA THR A 42 -4.71 49.37 2.56
C THR A 42 -5.40 48.30 1.70
N ASN A 43 -6.71 48.41 1.54
CA ASN A 43 -7.54 47.46 0.80
C ASN A 43 -8.28 48.16 -0.34
N LEU A 44 -8.52 47.43 -1.43
CA LEU A 44 -9.23 47.89 -2.61
C LEU A 44 -10.27 46.84 -3.03
N THR A 45 -11.55 47.21 -3.01
CA THR A 45 -12.67 46.40 -3.53
C THR A 45 -13.26 47.12 -4.74
N VAL A 46 -13.23 46.47 -5.91
CA VAL A 46 -13.78 47.00 -7.16
C VAL A 46 -14.31 45.87 -8.04
N ASP A 47 -15.25 46.16 -8.94
CA ASP A 47 -15.79 45.18 -9.87
C ASP A 47 -14.80 44.73 -10.95
N LYS A 48 -14.00 45.68 -11.48
CA LYS A 48 -13.08 45.42 -12.59
C LYS A 48 -11.86 46.34 -12.55
N VAL A 49 -10.68 45.74 -12.49
CA VAL A 49 -9.40 46.43 -12.74
C VAL A 49 -8.92 46.07 -14.15
N THR A 50 -8.50 47.06 -14.93
CA THR A 50 -7.84 46.84 -16.23
C THR A 50 -6.48 47.52 -16.24
N ALA A 51 -5.39 46.76 -16.30
CA ALA A 51 -4.03 47.27 -16.46
C ALA A 51 -3.56 47.06 -17.91
N ARG A 52 -3.03 48.10 -18.57
CA ARG A 52 -2.62 48.03 -20.00
C ARG A 52 -1.18 47.57 -20.23
N GLN A 53 -0.29 47.73 -19.24
CA GLN A 53 1.13 47.39 -19.39
C GLN A 53 1.58 46.38 -18.33
N SER A 54 1.69 46.78 -17.06
CA SER A 54 2.17 45.88 -16.00
C SER A 54 1.41 46.08 -14.68
N LEU A 55 1.09 44.96 -14.03
CA LEU A 55 0.70 44.88 -12.62
C LEU A 55 1.82 44.16 -11.87
N VAL A 56 2.36 44.78 -10.81
CA VAL A 56 3.36 44.15 -9.93
C VAL A 56 2.70 43.85 -8.60
N ALA A 57 2.62 42.57 -8.23
CA ALA A 57 2.04 42.10 -6.97
C ALA A 57 2.97 41.07 -6.32
N LEU A 58 3.13 41.15 -5.00
CA LEU A 58 3.94 40.19 -4.23
C LEU A 58 3.21 38.84 -4.08
N GLU A 59 1.89 38.85 -3.98
CA GLU A 59 1.04 37.67 -3.86
C GLU A 59 -0.32 37.93 -4.52
N LEU A 60 -0.89 36.90 -5.17
CA LEU A 60 -2.23 36.93 -5.77
C LEU A 60 -3.07 35.79 -5.20
N LEU A 61 -3.90 36.09 -4.21
CA LEU A 61 -4.93 35.19 -3.68
C LEU A 61 -6.15 35.21 -4.62
N ILE A 62 -6.42 34.09 -5.30
CA ILE A 62 -7.52 33.97 -6.26
C ILE A 62 -8.68 33.25 -5.58
N GLU A 63 -9.66 34.01 -5.13
CA GLU A 63 -10.83 33.47 -4.40
C GLU A 63 -12.02 33.09 -5.33
N LYS A 64 -11.88 33.23 -6.67
CA LYS A 64 -12.92 32.89 -7.66
C LYS A 64 -12.40 32.04 -8.82
N VAL A 65 -13.24 31.13 -9.33
CA VAL A 65 -12.97 30.27 -10.49
C VAL A 65 -12.52 31.11 -11.70
N ARG A 66 -11.27 30.95 -12.14
CA ARG A 66 -10.79 31.48 -13.42
C ARG A 66 -11.06 30.46 -14.52
N SER A 67 -11.70 30.90 -15.60
CA SER A 67 -11.86 30.06 -16.80
C SER A 67 -10.57 30.05 -17.60
N VAL A 68 -10.04 28.86 -17.88
CA VAL A 68 -9.00 28.63 -18.88
C VAL A 68 -9.69 27.98 -20.08
N CYS A 69 -9.96 28.75 -21.14
CA CYS A 69 -10.55 28.23 -22.38
C CYS A 69 -9.51 27.44 -23.19
N GLY A 70 -9.08 26.27 -22.69
CA GLY A 70 -8.13 25.39 -23.37
C GLY A 70 -7.21 24.62 -22.42
N GLN A 71 -5.91 24.64 -22.74
CA GLN A 71 -4.86 23.94 -22.02
C GLN A 71 -3.93 24.95 -21.35
N LEU A 72 -3.69 24.78 -20.05
CA LEU A 72 -2.66 25.51 -19.31
C LEU A 72 -1.39 24.67 -19.28
N VAL A 73 -0.27 25.30 -19.60
CA VAL A 73 1.04 24.65 -19.67
C VAL A 73 1.98 25.33 -18.69
N VAL A 74 2.50 24.56 -17.75
CA VAL A 74 3.49 25.01 -16.77
C VAL A 74 4.84 24.44 -17.19
N SER A 75 5.78 25.33 -17.54
CA SER A 75 7.09 25.00 -18.08
C SER A 75 8.12 26.07 -17.72
N ALA A 76 9.40 25.80 -17.96
CA ALA A 76 10.51 26.65 -17.54
C ALA A 76 10.65 27.97 -18.33
N ALA A 77 9.94 28.13 -19.45
CA ALA A 77 9.95 29.34 -20.26
C ALA A 77 8.57 29.61 -20.87
N ASN A 78 8.22 30.88 -20.94
CA ASN A 78 7.01 31.37 -21.58
C ASN A 78 7.26 32.79 -22.10
N GLY A 79 6.40 33.28 -22.97
CA GLY A 79 6.52 34.66 -23.40
C GLY A 79 5.43 35.06 -24.35
N LYS A 80 5.00 36.31 -24.23
CA LYS A 80 4.10 36.94 -25.20
C LYS A 80 4.92 37.71 -26.22
N ILE A 81 4.72 37.44 -27.49
CA ILE A 81 5.46 38.07 -28.58
C ILE A 81 5.12 39.56 -28.64
N LYS A 82 6.14 40.42 -28.54
CA LYS A 82 6.03 41.87 -28.72
C LYS A 82 6.14 42.25 -30.19
N ASP A 83 7.11 41.68 -30.89
CA ASP A 83 7.36 41.98 -32.31
C ASP A 83 8.01 40.80 -33.03
N VAL A 84 7.77 40.72 -34.35
CA VAL A 84 8.30 39.68 -35.24
C VAL A 84 8.83 40.32 -36.51
N VAL A 85 10.14 40.17 -36.74
CA VAL A 85 10.80 40.66 -37.96
C VAL A 85 11.39 39.47 -38.71
N LYS A 86 11.03 39.29 -39.98
CA LYS A 86 11.70 38.29 -40.84
C LYS A 86 13.09 38.80 -41.23
N GLN A 87 14.14 38.06 -40.91
CA GLN A 87 15.53 38.35 -41.24
C GLN A 87 16.12 37.17 -42.02
N GLY A 88 16.14 37.29 -43.35
CA GLY A 88 16.53 36.18 -44.23
C GLY A 88 15.64 34.96 -44.02
N ASP A 89 16.25 33.84 -43.65
CA ASP A 89 15.59 32.56 -43.40
C ASP A 89 15.14 32.36 -41.95
N ASN A 90 15.26 33.38 -41.10
CA ASN A 90 14.84 33.33 -39.70
C ASN A 90 13.76 34.39 -39.39
N TYR A 91 12.89 34.07 -38.43
CA TYR A 91 12.11 35.05 -37.71
C TYR A 91 12.87 35.49 -36.47
N ARG A 92 13.08 36.80 -36.35
CA ARG A 92 13.50 37.47 -35.14
C ARG A 92 12.27 37.79 -34.30
N ILE A 93 12.11 37.06 -33.21
CA ILE A 93 10.98 37.18 -32.29
C ILE A 93 11.46 37.88 -31.02
N VAL A 94 10.84 39.00 -30.68
CA VAL A 94 11.12 39.76 -29.45
C VAL A 94 9.90 39.62 -28.54
N PHE A 95 10.13 39.37 -27.25
CA PHE A 95 9.05 39.19 -26.27
C PHE A 95 8.76 40.49 -25.51
N GLU A 96 7.58 40.58 -24.90
CA GLU A 96 7.19 41.72 -24.05
C GLU A 96 8.04 41.78 -22.76
N GLN A 97 8.51 40.62 -22.29
CA GLN A 97 9.30 40.44 -21.07
C GLN A 97 10.39 39.38 -21.31
N GLU A 98 11.30 39.18 -20.35
CA GLU A 98 12.24 38.05 -20.41
C GLU A 98 11.48 36.72 -20.45
N SER A 99 11.75 35.93 -21.49
CA SER A 99 10.98 34.71 -21.75
C SER A 99 11.60 33.43 -21.22
N GLY A 100 12.90 33.45 -20.91
CA GLY A 100 13.65 32.29 -20.44
C GLY A 100 13.89 31.19 -21.50
N PHE A 101 13.54 31.43 -22.77
CA PHE A 101 13.84 30.49 -23.87
C PHE A 101 15.35 30.41 -24.14
N VAL A 102 15.82 29.22 -24.48
CA VAL A 102 17.21 28.92 -24.88
C VAL A 102 17.25 28.23 -26.25
N ALA A 103 18.45 28.08 -26.82
CA ALA A 103 18.62 27.29 -28.04
C ALA A 103 18.09 25.86 -27.83
N HIS A 104 17.55 25.26 -28.89
CA HIS A 104 16.96 23.92 -28.91
C HIS A 104 15.64 23.77 -28.15
N ASP A 105 15.09 24.84 -27.56
CA ASP A 105 13.77 24.82 -26.97
C ASP A 105 12.69 24.64 -28.03
N LEU A 106 11.73 23.76 -27.73
CA LEU A 106 10.56 23.53 -28.55
C LEU A 106 9.44 24.46 -28.10
N MET A 107 9.38 25.64 -28.71
CA MET A 107 8.41 26.69 -28.43
C MET A 107 7.06 26.42 -29.11
N ARG A 108 5.96 26.49 -28.35
CA ARG A 108 4.59 26.27 -28.84
C ARG A 108 3.72 27.49 -28.61
N CYS A 109 2.94 27.89 -29.62
CA CYS A 109 1.80 28.79 -29.48
C CYS A 109 0.56 28.11 -30.07
N ALA A 110 -0.54 28.03 -29.31
CA ALA A 110 -1.79 27.43 -29.77
C ALA A 110 -2.99 28.25 -29.30
N VAL A 111 -3.79 28.72 -30.25
CA VAL A 111 -5.07 29.41 -30.03
C VAL A 111 -6.15 28.60 -30.73
N THR A 112 -7.01 27.97 -29.92
CA THR A 112 -8.07 27.06 -30.39
C THR A 112 -9.47 27.68 -30.36
N GLY A 113 -9.61 28.95 -29.95
CA GLY A 113 -10.88 29.67 -29.86
C GLY A 113 -10.84 31.06 -30.49
N GLY A 114 -12.00 31.54 -30.98
CA GLY A 114 -12.16 32.87 -31.58
C GLY A 114 -11.83 32.95 -33.07
N LYS A 115 -11.78 34.18 -33.63
CA LYS A 115 -11.53 34.44 -35.07
C LYS A 115 -10.07 34.23 -35.51
N LYS A 116 -9.16 33.87 -34.60
CA LYS A 116 -7.72 33.71 -34.85
C LYS A 116 -7.25 32.31 -34.44
N LEU A 117 -7.71 31.28 -35.16
CA LEU A 117 -7.17 29.92 -35.01
C LEU A 117 -5.70 29.91 -35.47
N LYS A 118 -4.78 29.58 -34.57
CA LYS A 118 -3.34 29.54 -34.87
C LYS A 118 -2.63 28.47 -34.05
N ALA A 119 -1.74 27.73 -34.69
CA ALA A 119 -0.90 26.75 -34.01
C ALA A 119 0.47 26.61 -34.71
N TYR A 120 1.57 26.76 -33.96
CA TYR A 120 2.91 26.33 -34.38
C TYR A 120 3.70 25.72 -33.22
N TRP A 121 4.57 24.75 -33.52
CA TRP A 121 5.53 24.13 -32.59
C TRP A 121 6.90 24.13 -33.26
N VAL A 122 7.80 24.98 -32.78
CA VAL A 122 9.03 25.36 -33.47
C VAL A 122 10.24 25.20 -32.56
N GLU A 123 11.38 24.86 -33.14
CA GLU A 123 12.66 24.78 -32.43
C GLU A 123 13.39 26.12 -32.49
N VAL A 124 13.78 26.63 -31.33
CA VAL A 124 14.59 27.85 -31.21
C VAL A 124 16.01 27.57 -31.68
N ALA A 125 16.47 28.28 -32.71
CA ALA A 125 17.84 28.12 -33.21
C ALA A 125 18.86 28.81 -32.29
N SER A 126 18.55 30.00 -31.80
CA SER A 126 19.45 30.75 -30.91
C SER A 126 18.72 31.85 -30.15
N VAL A 127 19.31 32.30 -29.03
CA VAL A 127 18.82 33.42 -28.22
C VAL A 127 19.44 34.73 -28.68
N ILE A 128 18.68 35.81 -28.62
CA ILE A 128 19.13 37.17 -28.88
C ILE A 128 18.69 38.09 -27.72
N ALA A 129 19.20 39.32 -27.69
CA ALA A 129 18.75 40.30 -26.70
C ALA A 129 17.23 40.51 -26.76
N GLY A 130 16.53 40.13 -25.69
CA GLY A 130 15.07 40.25 -25.54
C GLY A 130 14.25 39.27 -26.38
N GLY A 131 14.83 38.20 -26.93
CA GLY A 131 14.15 37.39 -27.92
C GLY A 131 14.85 36.11 -28.36
N VAL A 132 14.34 35.52 -29.43
CA VAL A 132 14.88 34.31 -30.07
C VAL A 132 14.90 34.44 -31.59
N LEU A 133 15.78 33.67 -32.23
CA LEU A 133 15.77 33.41 -33.66
C LEU A 133 15.20 32.01 -33.91
N VAL A 134 14.23 31.92 -34.81
CA VAL A 134 13.58 30.66 -35.21
C VAL A 134 13.57 30.58 -36.74
N PRO A 135 14.02 29.47 -37.35
CA PRO A 135 13.97 29.30 -38.81
C PRO A 135 12.54 29.42 -39.36
N VAL A 136 12.39 30.09 -40.49
CA VAL A 136 11.08 30.26 -41.16
C VAL A 136 10.49 28.91 -41.57
N SER A 137 11.35 27.94 -41.90
CA SER A 137 10.97 26.56 -42.24
C SER A 137 10.23 25.84 -41.11
N GLU A 138 10.48 26.19 -39.86
CA GLU A 138 9.87 25.55 -38.69
C GLU A 138 8.35 25.80 -38.58
N PHE A 139 7.89 26.92 -39.13
CA PHE A 139 6.51 27.35 -38.95
C PHE A 139 5.53 26.73 -39.95
N GLY A 140 5.99 25.97 -40.95
CA GLY A 140 5.10 25.30 -41.91
C GLY A 140 4.14 26.23 -42.64
N GLY A 141 4.52 27.49 -42.86
CA GLY A 141 3.69 28.52 -43.49
C GLY A 141 2.83 29.37 -42.54
N VAL A 142 2.76 29.03 -41.25
CA VAL A 142 2.07 29.86 -40.23
C VAL A 142 2.96 31.05 -39.86
N LYS A 143 2.42 32.27 -39.84
CA LYS A 143 3.21 33.45 -39.47
C LYS A 143 3.08 33.73 -37.97
N PRO A 144 4.18 33.80 -37.19
CA PRO A 144 4.14 34.31 -35.83
C PRO A 144 3.80 35.81 -35.85
N GLU A 145 3.03 36.29 -34.87
CA GLU A 145 2.62 37.69 -34.80
C GLU A 145 2.67 38.25 -33.37
N ALA A 146 2.69 39.58 -33.26
CA ALA A 146 2.61 40.25 -31.95
C ALA A 146 1.32 39.86 -31.22
N GLY A 147 1.45 39.52 -29.94
CA GLY A 147 0.37 39.04 -29.08
C GLY A 147 0.26 37.52 -28.98
N ASP A 148 0.99 36.75 -29.79
CA ASP A 148 1.04 35.29 -29.65
C ASP A 148 1.65 34.90 -28.28
N GLU A 149 0.96 34.04 -27.54
CA GLU A 149 1.44 33.50 -26.26
C GLU A 149 2.17 32.17 -26.50
N CYS A 150 3.46 32.16 -26.17
CA CYS A 150 4.35 31.04 -26.38
C CYS A 150 4.72 30.38 -25.05
N VAL A 151 4.83 29.06 -25.06
CA VAL A 151 5.28 28.25 -23.92
C VAL A 151 6.34 27.25 -24.36
N LEU A 152 7.20 26.87 -23.43
CA LEU A 152 8.14 25.77 -23.62
C LEU A 152 7.41 24.44 -23.57
N MET A 153 7.59 23.63 -24.61
CA MET A 153 7.09 22.27 -24.68
C MET A 153 8.21 21.32 -25.11
N GLY A 154 9.26 21.24 -24.29
CA GLY A 154 10.38 20.34 -24.51
C GLY A 154 11.63 21.01 -25.09
N ASN A 155 12.69 20.23 -25.24
CA ASN A 155 13.96 20.67 -25.79
C ASN A 155 14.65 19.47 -26.48
N THR A 156 15.24 19.67 -27.65
CA THR A 156 15.84 18.58 -28.44
C THR A 156 17.16 18.06 -27.86
N GLU A 157 17.84 18.84 -27.03
CA GLU A 157 19.17 18.53 -26.49
C GLU A 157 19.20 18.42 -24.96
N THR A 158 18.73 19.46 -24.26
CA THR A 158 18.87 19.66 -22.81
C THR A 158 17.80 18.91 -22.01
N PRO A 159 18.13 17.84 -21.26
CA PRO A 159 17.14 17.04 -20.55
C PRO A 159 16.36 17.80 -19.47
N LEU A 160 16.98 18.76 -18.79
CA LEU A 160 16.35 19.58 -17.74
C LEU A 160 15.25 20.52 -18.26
N ARG A 161 15.04 20.57 -19.58
CA ARG A 161 14.01 21.39 -20.24
C ARG A 161 13.01 20.54 -21.03
N GLN A 162 13.05 19.22 -20.86
CA GLN A 162 12.19 18.24 -21.53
C GLN A 162 10.92 17.93 -20.73
N ASN A 163 10.68 18.67 -19.65
CA ASN A 163 9.57 18.48 -18.73
C ASN A 163 8.55 19.63 -18.81
N LEU A 164 7.27 19.27 -18.69
CA LEU A 164 6.18 20.22 -18.53
C LEU A 164 5.00 19.59 -17.79
N ILE A 165 4.15 20.44 -17.22
CA ILE A 165 2.84 20.03 -16.70
C ILE A 165 1.78 20.62 -17.63
N SER A 166 0.89 19.78 -18.11
CA SER A 166 -0.25 20.16 -18.95
C SER A 166 -1.54 19.94 -18.18
N ILE A 167 -2.28 21.02 -17.92
CA ILE A 167 -3.61 20.99 -17.31
C ILE A 167 -4.62 21.27 -18.41
N ALA A 168 -5.46 20.28 -18.72
CA ALA A 168 -6.47 20.38 -19.76
C ALA A 168 -7.87 20.19 -19.16
N ALA A 169 -8.72 21.18 -19.39
CA ALA A 169 -10.17 21.12 -19.17
C ALA A 169 -10.89 21.43 -20.48
N THR A 170 -10.43 20.80 -21.56
CA THR A 170 -10.94 20.97 -22.91
C THR A 170 -12.36 20.38 -23.04
N GLU A 171 -13.16 20.90 -23.98
CA GLU A 171 -14.50 20.38 -24.29
C GLU A 171 -14.50 18.96 -24.90
N ASP A 172 -13.33 18.30 -24.96
CA ASP A 172 -13.20 16.88 -25.34
C ASP A 172 -13.77 15.92 -24.28
N GLY A 173 -14.26 16.45 -23.14
CA GLY A 173 -14.83 15.67 -22.05
C GLY A 173 -13.79 14.89 -21.25
N GLN A 174 -12.50 15.23 -21.39
CA GLN A 174 -11.39 14.50 -20.79
C GLN A 174 -10.55 15.41 -19.87
N PRO A 175 -11.09 15.86 -18.73
CA PRO A 175 -10.35 16.70 -17.80
C PRO A 175 -9.15 15.93 -17.22
N ARG A 176 -7.95 16.51 -17.30
CA ARG A 176 -6.72 15.82 -16.92
C ARG A 176 -5.58 16.79 -16.58
N ILE A 177 -4.70 16.32 -15.69
CA ILE A 177 -3.39 16.90 -15.41
C ILE A 177 -2.35 15.88 -15.84
N ASP A 178 -1.52 16.26 -16.81
CA ASP A 178 -0.46 15.44 -17.38
C ASP A 178 0.90 15.96 -16.93
N ILE A 179 1.67 15.10 -16.29
CA ILE A 179 3.09 15.32 -16.03
C ILE A 179 3.85 14.63 -17.16
N LEU A 180 4.52 15.44 -17.97
CA LEU A 180 5.29 15.01 -19.12
C LEU A 180 6.78 15.22 -18.84
N ASP A 181 7.58 14.22 -19.19
CA ASP A 181 9.02 14.27 -19.11
C ASP A 181 9.64 13.51 -20.29
N GLY A 182 10.77 14.02 -20.79
CA GLY A 182 11.46 13.50 -21.97
C GLY A 182 10.93 13.99 -23.32
N VAL A 183 10.27 15.15 -23.38
CA VAL A 183 9.78 15.77 -24.62
C VAL A 183 10.95 16.28 -25.48
N LYS A 184 11.50 15.37 -26.30
CA LYS A 184 12.67 15.59 -27.18
C LYS A 184 12.32 15.97 -28.61
N ALA A 185 11.05 15.94 -28.95
CA ALA A 185 10.55 16.18 -30.31
C ALA A 185 9.18 16.85 -30.23
N LYS A 186 8.66 17.29 -31.38
CA LYS A 186 7.34 17.94 -31.53
C LYS A 186 6.17 16.95 -31.41
N ASN A 187 6.23 16.08 -30.41
CA ASN A 187 5.21 15.11 -30.03
C ASN A 187 5.42 14.69 -28.57
N PHE A 188 4.42 14.03 -27.98
CA PHE A 188 4.48 13.54 -26.60
C PHE A 188 4.64 12.01 -26.52
N ASN A 189 5.12 11.37 -27.59
CA ASN A 189 5.20 9.92 -27.65
C ASN A 189 6.11 9.41 -26.53
N GLY A 190 5.56 8.54 -25.68
CA GLY A 190 6.29 7.99 -24.55
C GLY A 190 6.82 9.04 -23.59
N CYS A 191 6.18 10.21 -23.44
CA CYS A 191 6.60 11.26 -22.51
C CYS A 191 5.74 11.32 -21.24
N LEU A 192 4.55 10.71 -21.24
CA LEU A 192 3.63 10.70 -20.10
C LEU A 192 4.20 9.90 -18.93
N ARG A 193 4.44 10.57 -17.80
CA ARG A 193 4.91 9.97 -16.53
C ARG A 193 3.78 9.74 -15.55
N CYS A 194 2.83 10.67 -15.52
CA CYS A 194 1.69 10.64 -14.62
C CYS A 194 0.50 11.40 -15.22
N ARG A 195 -0.70 10.86 -15.07
CA ARG A 195 -1.98 11.50 -15.36
C ARG A 195 -2.91 11.38 -14.17
N LEU A 196 -3.47 12.52 -13.75
CA LEU A 196 -4.59 12.60 -12.83
C LEU A 196 -5.83 13.10 -13.59
N GLY A 197 -6.94 12.39 -13.51
CA GLY A 197 -8.18 12.73 -14.21
C GLY A 197 -8.60 11.63 -15.18
N LYS A 198 -9.02 12.00 -16.39
CA LYS A 198 -9.54 11.05 -17.38
C LYS A 198 -8.43 10.18 -18.00
N LEU A 199 -8.48 8.88 -17.75
CA LEU A 199 -7.50 7.88 -18.19
C LEU A 199 -7.81 7.28 -19.57
N ASP A 200 -8.99 7.55 -20.12
CA ASP A 200 -9.36 7.07 -21.45
C ASP A 200 -8.34 7.53 -22.50
N GLY A 201 -8.10 6.67 -23.49
CA GLY A 201 -7.09 6.90 -24.53
C GLY A 201 -5.67 6.48 -24.15
N ILE A 202 -5.36 6.21 -22.87
CA ILE A 202 -4.10 5.58 -22.48
C ILE A 202 -4.10 4.13 -22.95
N ARG A 203 -3.01 3.74 -23.61
CA ARG A 203 -2.73 2.36 -24.02
C ARG A 203 -1.35 1.98 -23.55
N SER A 204 -1.26 0.88 -22.83
CA SER A 204 -0.01 0.38 -22.26
C SER A 204 0.03 -1.15 -22.34
N SER A 205 1.16 -1.66 -22.80
CA SER A 205 1.45 -3.10 -22.88
C SER A 205 1.66 -3.73 -21.50
N ALA A 206 1.86 -2.92 -20.46
CA ALA A 206 1.94 -3.39 -19.08
C ALA A 206 0.58 -3.89 -18.53
N PHE A 207 -0.52 -3.55 -19.21
CA PHE A 207 -1.86 -3.96 -18.83
C PHE A 207 -2.44 -4.94 -19.85
N PRO A 208 -3.25 -5.93 -19.42
CA PRO A 208 -4.02 -6.76 -20.33
C PRO A 208 -4.90 -5.93 -21.27
N ALA A 209 -5.18 -6.46 -22.46
CA ALA A 209 -5.95 -5.75 -23.49
C ALA A 209 -7.38 -5.39 -23.03
N ASP A 210 -8.00 -6.23 -22.20
CA ASP A 210 -9.33 -6.04 -21.62
C ASP A 210 -9.34 -5.15 -20.36
N LYS A 211 -8.16 -4.83 -19.81
CA LYS A 211 -7.98 -4.06 -18.56
C LYS A 211 -7.07 -2.85 -18.74
N GLN A 212 -7.19 -2.17 -19.88
CA GLN A 212 -6.52 -0.90 -20.12
C GLN A 212 -7.03 0.20 -19.17
N PRO A 213 -6.18 1.18 -18.81
CA PRO A 213 -6.60 2.34 -18.03
C PRO A 213 -7.81 3.03 -18.66
N LYS A 214 -8.83 3.32 -17.85
CA LYS A 214 -10.10 3.91 -18.28
C LYS A 214 -10.79 4.64 -17.14
N GLY A 215 -11.73 5.51 -17.46
CA GLY A 215 -12.49 6.27 -16.44
C GLY A 215 -11.67 7.40 -15.81
N ASN A 216 -12.09 7.89 -14.65
CA ASN A 216 -11.36 8.91 -13.90
C ASN A 216 -10.51 8.24 -12.82
N GLY A 217 -9.24 8.62 -12.71
CA GLY A 217 -8.33 8.05 -11.74
C GLY A 217 -6.91 8.61 -11.82
N LEU A 218 -5.96 7.82 -11.32
CA LEU A 218 -4.53 8.11 -11.32
C LEU A 218 -3.80 7.02 -12.13
N TYR A 219 -3.02 7.42 -13.12
CA TYR A 219 -2.07 6.58 -13.84
C TYR A 219 -0.69 7.18 -13.67
N ALA A 220 0.30 6.42 -13.20
CA ALA A 220 1.66 6.93 -13.03
C ALA A 220 2.68 5.78 -13.04
N ASP A 221 3.92 6.10 -13.44
CA ASP A 221 5.02 5.13 -13.50
C ASP A 221 5.43 4.58 -12.11
N ASN A 222 5.32 5.40 -11.07
CA ASN A 222 5.66 5.03 -9.69
C ASN A 222 4.78 5.80 -8.69
N VAL A 223 4.18 5.12 -7.71
CA VAL A 223 3.26 5.72 -6.74
C VAL A 223 3.48 5.18 -5.33
N TRP A 224 3.59 6.08 -4.36
CA TRP A 224 3.71 5.77 -2.93
C TRP A 224 2.48 6.31 -2.20
N LEU A 225 1.53 5.43 -1.88
CA LEU A 225 0.25 5.80 -1.25
C LEU A 225 0.17 5.25 0.18
N LYS A 226 -0.44 6.02 1.08
CA LYS A 226 -0.82 5.60 2.43
C LYS A 226 -2.32 5.79 2.61
N GLY A 227 -2.98 4.82 3.23
CA GLY A 227 -4.42 4.88 3.51
C GLY A 227 -5.10 3.52 3.37
N THR A 228 -6.43 3.55 3.31
CA THR A 228 -7.29 2.40 3.07
C THR A 228 -7.43 2.17 1.57
N PHE A 229 -7.32 0.91 1.14
CA PHE A 229 -7.43 0.54 -0.27
C PHE A 229 -8.58 -0.44 -0.44
N VAL A 230 -9.61 -0.02 -1.15
CA VAL A 230 -10.80 -0.83 -1.41
C VAL A 230 -10.69 -1.43 -2.80
N LEU A 231 -10.87 -2.75 -2.88
CA LEU A 231 -10.89 -3.47 -4.14
C LEU A 231 -12.19 -3.20 -4.90
N MET A 232 -12.22 -3.55 -6.18
CA MET A 232 -13.44 -3.48 -7.00
C MET A 232 -14.61 -4.30 -6.44
N THR A 233 -14.32 -5.28 -5.57
CA THR A 233 -15.32 -6.09 -4.85
C THR A 233 -15.98 -5.34 -3.69
N GLY A 234 -15.47 -4.16 -3.31
CA GLY A 234 -15.89 -3.42 -2.12
C GLY A 234 -15.19 -3.85 -0.82
N GLU A 235 -14.37 -4.91 -0.88
CA GLU A 235 -13.58 -5.38 0.27
C GLU A 235 -12.32 -4.53 0.43
N ASP A 236 -11.94 -4.24 1.68
CA ASP A 236 -10.64 -3.63 1.98
C ASP A 236 -9.50 -4.66 1.84
N ILE A 237 -8.35 -4.19 1.34
CA ILE A 237 -7.17 -5.04 1.10
C ILE A 237 -6.63 -5.65 2.39
N LEU A 238 -6.60 -4.92 3.51
CA LEU A 238 -6.11 -5.45 4.79
C LEU A 238 -6.98 -6.62 5.23
N THR A 239 -8.31 -6.43 5.23
CA THR A 239 -9.27 -7.49 5.55
C THR A 239 -9.06 -8.72 4.67
N ARG A 240 -8.83 -8.53 3.36
CA ARG A 240 -8.59 -9.65 2.44
C ARG A 240 -7.32 -10.42 2.78
N PHE A 241 -6.25 -9.73 3.18
CA PHE A 241 -5.01 -10.37 3.62
C PHE A 241 -5.19 -11.12 4.93
N GLU A 242 -5.83 -10.53 5.94
CA GLU A 242 -6.11 -11.18 7.22
C GLU A 242 -6.93 -12.47 7.04
N ILE A 243 -7.97 -12.44 6.21
CA ILE A 243 -8.77 -13.63 5.90
C ILE A 243 -7.92 -14.70 5.20
N THR A 244 -7.04 -14.29 4.30
CA THR A 244 -6.18 -15.22 3.55
C THR A 244 -5.14 -15.86 4.47
N GLU A 245 -4.52 -15.08 5.35
CA GLU A 245 -3.58 -15.57 6.36
C GLU A 245 -4.26 -16.56 7.33
N GLY A 246 -5.46 -16.23 7.80
CA GLY A 246 -6.25 -17.14 8.65
C GLY A 246 -6.56 -18.48 7.98
N LYS A 247 -6.89 -18.47 6.68
CA LYS A 247 -7.11 -19.71 5.90
C LYS A 247 -5.84 -20.53 5.73
N ILE A 248 -4.70 -19.88 5.45
CA ILE A 248 -3.40 -20.56 5.32
C ILE A 248 -3.01 -21.19 6.66
N HIS A 249 -3.12 -20.45 7.77
CA HIS A 249 -2.81 -20.96 9.10
C HIS A 249 -3.67 -22.18 9.45
N SER A 250 -4.97 -22.11 9.19
CA SER A 250 -5.88 -23.25 9.40
C SER A 250 -5.49 -24.47 8.55
N ALA A 251 -5.16 -24.29 7.27
CA ALA A 251 -4.77 -25.40 6.41
C ALA A 251 -3.45 -26.05 6.85
N VAL A 252 -2.48 -25.25 7.31
CA VAL A 252 -1.19 -25.74 7.81
C VAL A 252 -1.37 -26.54 9.11
N GLU A 253 -2.22 -26.10 10.02
CA GLU A 253 -2.48 -26.84 11.27
C GLU A 253 -3.19 -28.17 11.01
N SER A 254 -4.12 -28.22 10.05
CA SER A 254 -4.73 -29.48 9.60
C SER A 254 -3.69 -30.47 9.07
N LEU A 255 -2.77 -30.02 8.20
CA LEU A 255 -1.70 -30.87 7.67
C LEU A 255 -0.73 -31.35 8.76
N ARG A 256 -0.39 -30.49 9.73
CA ARG A 256 0.44 -30.91 10.88
C ARG A 256 -0.21 -32.01 11.69
N LYS A 257 -1.54 -31.95 11.87
CA LYS A 257 -2.28 -33.00 12.57
C LYS A 257 -2.24 -34.32 11.80
N GLU A 258 -2.52 -34.29 10.50
CA GLU A 258 -2.50 -35.49 9.64
C GLU A 258 -1.12 -36.17 9.63
N ILE A 259 -0.04 -35.40 9.45
CA ILE A 259 1.33 -35.94 9.42
C ILE A 259 1.72 -36.61 10.75
N ARG A 260 1.30 -36.01 11.89
CA ARG A 260 1.58 -36.59 13.21
C ARG A 260 0.84 -37.91 13.44
N GLU A 261 -0.35 -38.07 12.88
CA GLU A 261 -1.14 -39.31 13.06
C GLU A 261 -0.65 -40.43 12.13
N GLU A 262 -0.22 -40.15 10.89
CA GLU A 262 0.22 -41.17 9.93
C GLU A 262 1.62 -41.74 10.18
N GLN A 263 2.56 -40.95 10.74
CA GLN A 263 3.94 -41.40 10.98
C GLN A 263 4.23 -41.84 12.42
N SER A 264 3.24 -41.83 13.30
CA SER A 264 3.40 -42.22 14.70
C SER A 264 3.47 -43.74 14.86
N TYR A 265 4.43 -44.22 15.66
CA TYR A 265 4.45 -45.61 16.15
C TYR A 265 3.29 -45.89 17.13
N LEU A 266 2.88 -44.87 17.89
CA LEU A 266 1.77 -44.95 18.82
C LEU A 266 0.44 -44.91 18.08
N ASP A 267 -0.48 -45.78 18.46
CA ASP A 267 -1.87 -45.76 18.00
C ASP A 267 -2.72 -44.82 18.86
N ASN A 268 -3.82 -44.30 18.32
CA ASN A 268 -4.70 -43.33 19.00
C ASN A 268 -3.90 -42.20 19.68
N SER A 269 -2.87 -41.65 19.02
CA SER A 269 -1.93 -40.68 19.60
C SER A 269 -2.58 -39.31 19.88
N SER A 270 -3.67 -38.99 19.19
CA SER A 270 -4.48 -37.79 19.41
C SER A 270 -5.62 -37.98 20.42
N PHE A 271 -5.76 -39.18 20.99
CA PHE A 271 -6.83 -39.57 21.92
C PHE A 271 -8.25 -39.37 21.36
N ALA A 272 -8.39 -39.38 20.03
CA ALA A 272 -9.68 -39.23 19.35
C ALA A 272 -10.69 -40.31 19.74
N ASP A 273 -10.20 -41.54 19.95
CA ASP A 273 -11.00 -42.70 20.38
C ASP A 273 -10.98 -42.88 21.92
N GLY A 274 -10.74 -41.79 22.65
CA GLY A 274 -10.70 -41.78 24.11
C GLY A 274 -9.56 -42.65 24.64
N MET A 275 -9.89 -43.54 25.59
CA MET A 275 -8.93 -44.41 26.27
C MET A 275 -8.58 -45.69 25.49
N ASP A 276 -9.11 -45.89 24.27
CA ASP A 276 -8.76 -47.08 23.50
C ASP A 276 -7.25 -47.15 23.26
N LYS A 277 -6.66 -48.35 23.32
CA LYS A 277 -5.20 -48.60 23.23
C LYS A 277 -4.34 -47.97 24.33
N TRP A 278 -4.90 -47.17 25.22
CA TRP A 278 -4.19 -46.58 26.36
C TRP A 278 -4.60 -47.21 27.68
N LYS A 279 -3.62 -47.52 28.52
CA LYS A 279 -3.79 -48.01 29.90
C LYS A 279 -3.40 -46.92 30.89
N THR A 280 -4.02 -46.91 32.06
CA THR A 280 -3.66 -45.99 33.14
C THR A 280 -3.51 -46.71 34.46
N GLY A 281 -2.67 -46.14 35.34
CA GLY A 281 -2.68 -46.50 36.75
C GLY A 281 -3.94 -45.96 37.41
N SER A 282 -4.77 -46.85 37.97
CA SER A 282 -5.87 -46.45 38.85
C SER A 282 -5.78 -47.16 40.19
N LYS A 283 -5.64 -46.39 41.26
CA LYS A 283 -5.98 -46.80 42.64
C LYS A 283 -7.29 -46.10 42.99
N ALA A 284 -8.39 -46.74 42.63
CA ALA A 284 -9.72 -46.25 43.00
C ALA A 284 -10.16 -46.94 44.29
N THR A 285 -10.48 -46.15 45.32
CA THR A 285 -11.18 -46.66 46.50
C THR A 285 -12.67 -46.58 46.22
N LEU A 286 -13.32 -47.74 46.16
CA LEU A 286 -14.73 -47.85 45.83
C LEU A 286 -15.51 -48.12 47.11
N PHE A 287 -16.62 -47.40 47.30
CA PHE A 287 -17.39 -47.49 48.54
C PHE A 287 -18.51 -48.52 48.42
N THR A 288 -18.63 -49.38 49.43
CA THR A 288 -19.71 -50.35 49.56
C THR A 288 -20.47 -50.14 50.87
N LEU A 289 -21.80 -50.28 50.85
CA LEU A 289 -22.65 -50.30 52.04
C LEU A 289 -23.36 -51.66 52.11
N GLY A 290 -23.17 -52.40 53.22
CA GLY A 290 -23.77 -53.74 53.39
C GLY A 290 -23.31 -54.76 52.34
N GLY A 291 -22.08 -54.64 51.82
CA GLY A 291 -21.53 -55.52 50.79
C GLY A 291 -22.00 -55.23 49.37
N ARG A 292 -22.79 -54.17 49.14
CA ARG A 292 -23.20 -53.73 47.80
C ARG A 292 -22.54 -52.42 47.41
N TRP A 293 -22.22 -52.30 46.13
CA TRP A 293 -21.65 -51.11 45.52
C TRP A 293 -22.62 -49.93 45.61
N ILE A 294 -22.13 -48.78 46.04
CA ILE A 294 -22.89 -47.53 45.96
C ILE A 294 -22.76 -47.01 44.54
N TRP A 295 -23.86 -46.64 43.89
CA TRP A 295 -23.87 -46.10 42.51
C TRP A 295 -24.24 -44.62 42.52
N ALA A 296 -23.52 -43.79 41.78
CA ALA A 296 -23.84 -42.38 41.56
C ALA A 296 -23.33 -41.92 40.18
N ASN A 297 -24.10 -41.06 39.51
CA ASN A 297 -23.77 -40.49 38.19
C ASN A 297 -23.34 -41.54 37.14
N GLY A 298 -24.05 -42.67 37.07
CA GLY A 298 -23.83 -43.70 36.05
C GLY A 298 -22.66 -44.66 36.32
N GLY A 299 -22.03 -44.62 37.50
CA GLY A 299 -20.97 -45.54 37.88
C GLY A 299 -20.89 -45.81 39.39
N PRO A 300 -20.06 -46.77 39.82
CA PRO A 300 -19.81 -47.02 41.23
C PRO A 300 -19.13 -45.81 41.88
N TYR A 301 -19.66 -45.37 43.02
CA TYR A 301 -19.16 -44.23 43.78
C TYR A 301 -17.81 -44.57 44.41
N GLY A 302 -16.81 -43.77 44.08
CA GLY A 302 -15.45 -43.97 44.52
C GLY A 302 -14.66 -42.67 44.53
N THR A 303 -13.58 -42.67 45.32
CA THR A 303 -12.59 -41.59 45.31
C THR A 303 -11.29 -42.13 44.72
N LYS A 304 -10.55 -41.26 44.05
CA LYS A 304 -9.21 -41.56 43.49
C LYS A 304 -8.16 -40.68 44.19
N PRO A 305 -7.95 -40.86 45.52
CA PRO A 305 -7.10 -39.97 46.32
C PRO A 305 -5.62 -40.05 45.92
N ASP A 306 -5.17 -41.22 45.45
CA ASP A 306 -3.75 -41.51 45.20
C ASP A 306 -3.25 -41.09 43.80
N GLY A 307 -4.15 -40.66 42.93
CA GLY A 307 -3.85 -40.28 41.55
C GLY A 307 -4.70 -40.99 40.51
N HIS A 308 -4.89 -40.35 39.36
CA HIS A 308 -5.60 -40.93 38.21
C HIS A 308 -5.16 -40.28 36.90
N ALA A 309 -5.45 -40.96 35.80
CA ALA A 309 -5.38 -40.40 34.46
C ALA A 309 -6.66 -40.71 33.68
N GLU A 310 -7.11 -39.76 32.87
CA GLU A 310 -8.31 -39.85 32.04
C GLU A 310 -8.14 -39.05 30.74
N ILE A 311 -8.87 -39.40 29.69
CA ILE A 311 -8.96 -38.55 28.49
C ILE A 311 -10.12 -37.58 28.67
N ARG A 312 -9.83 -36.30 28.46
CA ARG A 312 -10.84 -35.23 28.48
C ARG A 312 -11.06 -34.68 27.08
N THR A 313 -12.31 -34.38 26.78
CA THR A 313 -12.78 -33.84 25.49
C THR A 313 -13.42 -32.46 25.64
N ASP A 314 -13.16 -31.76 26.76
CA ASP A 314 -13.69 -30.42 27.05
C ASP A 314 -12.91 -29.30 26.33
N GLY A 315 -11.77 -29.62 25.73
CA GLY A 315 -10.96 -28.72 24.88
C GLY A 315 -11.23 -28.88 23.38
N LYS A 316 -10.57 -28.05 22.56
CA LYS A 316 -10.65 -28.13 21.08
C LYS A 316 -10.14 -29.49 20.52
N VAL A 317 -9.25 -30.15 21.24
CA VAL A 317 -8.67 -31.46 20.92
C VAL A 317 -8.70 -32.31 22.20
N PRO A 318 -9.05 -33.61 22.12
CA PRO A 318 -8.93 -34.52 23.25
C PRO A 318 -7.52 -34.55 23.83
N TYR A 319 -7.39 -34.66 25.15
CA TYR A 319 -6.08 -34.71 25.82
C TYR A 319 -6.09 -35.64 27.04
N ALA A 320 -4.94 -36.24 27.33
CA ALA A 320 -4.73 -37.01 28.56
C ALA A 320 -4.52 -36.06 29.74
N TYR A 321 -5.43 -36.09 30.70
CA TYR A 321 -5.29 -35.43 31.99
C TYR A 321 -4.67 -36.42 32.99
N ILE A 322 -3.48 -36.10 33.49
CA ILE A 322 -2.72 -36.97 34.40
C ILE A 322 -2.50 -36.25 35.74
N ARG A 323 -2.96 -36.86 36.83
CA ARG A 323 -2.74 -36.41 38.20
C ARG A 323 -2.07 -37.52 38.99
N ASN A 324 -0.76 -37.38 39.22
CA ASN A 324 0.04 -38.35 39.99
C ASN A 324 -0.20 -39.81 39.57
N SER A 325 -0.26 -40.05 38.26
CA SER A 325 -0.48 -41.36 37.64
C SER A 325 0.26 -41.41 36.31
N TYR A 326 -0.02 -42.40 35.47
CA TYR A 326 0.58 -42.59 34.16
C TYR A 326 -0.47 -42.97 33.11
N ILE A 327 -0.13 -42.72 31.84
CA ILE A 327 -0.69 -43.40 30.68
C ILE A 327 0.39 -44.33 30.10
N MET A 328 -0.02 -45.46 29.52
CA MET A 328 0.88 -46.44 28.93
C MET A 328 0.19 -47.13 27.77
N GLN A 329 0.85 -47.23 26.63
CA GLN A 329 0.41 -48.09 25.54
C GLN A 329 1.27 -49.34 25.54
N LYS A 330 0.64 -50.51 25.41
CA LYS A 330 1.38 -51.78 25.30
C LYS A 330 1.93 -51.93 23.90
N LEU A 331 3.02 -52.70 23.75
CA LEU A 331 3.60 -53.00 22.44
C LEU A 331 2.58 -53.59 21.45
N GLU A 332 1.67 -54.47 21.91
CA GLU A 332 0.61 -55.07 21.09
C GLU A 332 -0.43 -54.05 20.57
N ASP A 333 -0.50 -52.89 21.19
CA ASP A 333 -1.42 -51.80 20.86
C ASP A 333 -0.73 -50.68 20.05
N PHE A 334 0.55 -50.84 19.67
CA PHE A 334 1.24 -49.89 18.79
C PHE A 334 0.71 -50.03 17.36
N ARG A 335 0.60 -48.91 16.66
CA ARG A 335 0.21 -48.88 15.23
C ARG A 335 1.28 -49.52 14.37
N LEU A 336 2.54 -49.20 14.66
CA LEU A 336 3.71 -49.67 13.92
C LEU A 336 4.82 -50.01 14.93
N VAL A 337 5.41 -51.20 14.75
CA VAL A 337 6.60 -51.63 15.49
C VAL A 337 7.76 -51.73 14.49
N PRO A 338 8.87 -50.99 14.67
CA PRO A 338 10.04 -51.07 13.80
C PRO A 338 10.66 -52.48 13.80
N GLU A 339 11.14 -52.92 12.65
CA GLU A 339 11.92 -54.15 12.55
C GLU A 339 13.42 -53.84 12.47
N TYR A 340 14.17 -54.21 13.51
CA TYR A 340 15.62 -53.99 13.60
C TYR A 340 16.38 -55.16 12.96
N ARG A 341 16.50 -55.14 11.62
CA ARG A 341 17.15 -56.21 10.83
C ARG A 341 18.65 -56.04 10.65
N GLN A 342 19.21 -54.88 11.00
CA GLN A 342 20.64 -54.59 10.87
C GLN A 342 21.42 -55.26 12.00
N THR A 343 22.56 -55.88 11.67
CA THR A 343 23.45 -56.50 12.66
C THR A 343 24.85 -55.87 12.58
N ASN A 344 25.51 -55.77 13.73
CA ASN A 344 26.87 -55.30 13.83
C ASN A 344 27.87 -56.40 13.41
N SER A 345 29.17 -56.08 13.40
CA SER A 345 30.24 -57.03 13.03
C SER A 345 30.33 -58.30 13.91
N GLN A 346 29.64 -58.32 15.06
CA GLN A 346 29.58 -59.43 16.02
C GLN A 346 28.26 -60.22 15.92
N GLY A 347 27.36 -59.86 14.99
CA GLY A 347 26.08 -60.52 14.77
C GLY A 347 24.95 -60.07 15.70
N GLU A 348 25.17 -59.04 16.52
CA GLU A 348 24.13 -58.46 17.39
C GLU A 348 23.30 -57.42 16.63
N ARG A 349 22.01 -57.30 16.94
CA ARG A 349 21.12 -56.32 16.28
C ARG A 349 21.44 -54.90 16.72
N VAL A 350 21.35 -53.96 15.78
CA VAL A 350 21.54 -52.52 16.04
C VAL A 350 20.18 -51.92 16.46
N PRO A 351 20.08 -51.22 17.61
CA PRO A 351 18.86 -50.53 18.02
C PRO A 351 18.56 -49.37 17.07
N GLY A 352 17.28 -49.06 16.84
CA GLY A 352 16.91 -47.91 16.01
C GLY A 352 16.68 -46.64 16.81
N VAL A 353 16.81 -45.52 16.11
CA VAL A 353 16.55 -44.20 16.66
C VAL A 353 15.05 -43.92 16.61
N VAL A 354 14.50 -43.55 17.75
CA VAL A 354 13.11 -43.12 17.92
C VAL A 354 13.04 -41.67 18.37
N TYR A 355 11.95 -41.01 18.00
CA TYR A 355 11.66 -39.63 18.37
C TYR A 355 10.31 -39.57 19.06
N LEU A 356 10.27 -38.98 20.26
CA LEU A 356 9.03 -38.73 21.00
C LEU A 356 8.76 -37.22 21.07
N SER A 357 7.56 -36.81 20.64
CA SER A 357 7.10 -35.43 20.76
C SER A 357 5.64 -35.37 21.18
N PHE A 358 5.33 -34.48 22.12
CA PHE A 358 3.95 -34.18 22.55
C PHE A 358 3.85 -32.79 23.16
N SER A 359 2.66 -32.19 23.09
CA SER A 359 2.36 -30.94 23.80
C SER A 359 1.87 -31.23 25.21
N TYR A 360 2.28 -30.43 26.20
CA TYR A 360 1.84 -30.58 27.59
C TYR A 360 1.66 -29.22 28.29
N ARG A 361 0.87 -29.21 29.36
CA ARG A 361 0.67 -28.06 30.25
C ARG A 361 0.69 -28.53 31.70
N VAL A 362 1.48 -27.87 32.54
CA VAL A 362 1.70 -28.26 33.94
C VAL A 362 0.84 -27.39 34.85
N ILE A 363 -0.19 -28.00 35.45
CA ILE A 363 -1.09 -27.31 36.41
C ILE A 363 -0.47 -27.23 37.80
N LYS A 364 0.25 -28.28 38.21
CA LYS A 364 0.98 -28.35 39.49
C LYS A 364 2.37 -28.91 39.22
N ALA A 365 3.40 -28.25 39.77
CA ALA A 365 4.77 -28.69 39.63
C ALA A 365 4.92 -30.14 40.12
N GLY A 366 5.74 -30.91 39.41
CA GLY A 366 5.94 -32.33 39.66
C GLY A 366 7.00 -32.90 38.74
N ARG A 367 7.17 -34.22 38.76
CA ARG A 367 8.19 -34.89 37.97
C ARG A 367 7.56 -35.67 36.82
N LEU A 368 8.11 -35.50 35.62
CA LEU A 368 7.77 -36.30 34.44
C LEU A 368 8.80 -37.41 34.29
N LYS A 369 8.31 -38.65 34.14
CA LYS A 369 9.14 -39.82 33.81
C LYS A 369 8.58 -40.48 32.55
N ILE A 370 9.46 -40.75 31.59
CA ILE A 370 9.14 -41.44 30.34
C ILE A 370 10.13 -42.60 30.20
N GLU A 371 9.63 -43.80 29.97
CA GLU A 371 10.47 -45.00 29.83
C GLU A 371 9.75 -46.11 29.06
N PHE A 372 10.52 -47.01 28.45
CA PHE A 372 10.04 -48.32 28.03
C PHE A 372 10.12 -49.30 29.20
N VAL A 373 8.97 -49.75 29.70
CA VAL A 373 8.89 -50.67 30.85
C VAL A 373 9.12 -52.11 30.40
N ASN A 374 9.93 -52.88 31.14
CA ASN A 374 10.26 -54.28 30.88
C ASN A 374 10.94 -54.54 29.51
N ALA A 375 11.74 -53.60 29.02
CA ALA A 375 12.47 -53.79 27.77
C ALA A 375 13.57 -54.88 27.91
N ASP A 376 13.56 -55.86 27.00
CA ASP A 376 14.57 -56.93 26.93
C ASP A 376 15.61 -56.59 25.87
N LYS A 377 16.87 -56.40 26.27
CA LYS A 377 17.98 -56.06 25.38
C LYS A 377 18.71 -57.28 24.79
N THR A 378 18.22 -58.50 25.06
CA THR A 378 18.88 -59.73 24.62
C THR A 378 19.01 -59.77 23.08
N GLY A 379 20.24 -59.97 22.59
CA GLY A 379 20.54 -60.06 21.15
C GLY A 379 20.73 -58.72 20.43
N PHE A 380 20.75 -57.60 21.16
CA PHE A 380 21.14 -56.28 20.67
C PHE A 380 22.53 -55.89 21.16
N GLU A 381 23.21 -55.01 20.43
CA GLU A 381 24.44 -54.39 20.91
C GLU A 381 24.19 -53.59 22.19
N ASN A 382 25.24 -53.27 22.96
CA ASN A 382 25.05 -52.52 24.20
C ASN A 382 24.65 -51.06 23.94
N PHE A 383 23.45 -50.65 24.40
CA PHE A 383 22.96 -49.28 24.26
C PHE A 383 22.13 -48.81 25.47
N ASN A 384 21.98 -47.49 25.60
CA ASN A 384 21.09 -46.88 26.58
C ASN A 384 19.68 -46.75 25.99
N MET A 385 18.71 -47.42 26.61
CA MET A 385 17.31 -47.35 26.19
C MET A 385 16.79 -45.93 26.37
N PHE A 386 15.93 -45.50 25.46
CA PHE A 386 15.19 -44.26 25.59
C PHE A 386 14.51 -44.16 26.97
N GLY A 387 14.84 -43.09 27.68
CA GLY A 387 14.27 -42.76 28.98
C GLY A 387 14.56 -41.31 29.32
N HIS A 388 13.60 -40.65 29.97
CA HIS A 388 13.70 -39.25 30.39
C HIS A 388 13.09 -39.06 31.76
N GLU A 389 13.76 -38.27 32.60
CA GLU A 389 13.24 -37.87 33.91
C GLU A 389 13.59 -36.40 34.15
N GLU A 390 12.58 -35.57 34.39
CA GLU A 390 12.75 -34.12 34.58
C GLU A 390 11.70 -33.55 35.54
N ASP A 391 12.14 -32.61 36.38
CA ASP A 391 11.26 -31.83 37.23
C ASP A 391 10.62 -30.68 36.43
N LEU A 392 9.29 -30.69 36.34
CA LEU A 392 8.51 -29.74 35.56
C LEU A 392 7.89 -28.65 36.45
N PRO A 393 8.22 -27.35 36.24
CA PRO A 393 7.56 -26.25 36.92
C PRO A 393 6.17 -25.98 36.34
N VAL A 394 5.32 -25.29 37.11
CA VAL A 394 4.02 -24.78 36.64
C VAL A 394 4.25 -23.81 35.47
N GLY A 395 3.44 -23.92 34.41
CA GLY A 395 3.58 -23.07 33.24
C GLY A 395 2.50 -23.26 32.17
N GLY A 396 2.60 -22.44 31.12
CA GLY A 396 1.74 -22.52 29.93
C GLY A 396 2.02 -23.76 29.08
N GLU A 397 1.36 -23.82 27.92
CA GLU A 397 1.54 -24.92 26.97
C GLU A 397 2.97 -24.94 26.41
N LYS A 398 3.58 -26.12 26.43
CA LYS A 398 4.96 -26.37 25.96
C LYS A 398 4.98 -27.61 25.07
N MET A 399 5.96 -27.68 24.17
CA MET A 399 6.24 -28.87 23.38
C MET A 399 7.41 -29.63 24.00
N PHE A 400 7.22 -30.92 24.25
CA PHE A 400 8.30 -31.85 24.59
C PHE A 400 8.83 -32.48 23.30
N THR A 401 10.15 -32.66 23.19
CA THR A 401 10.78 -33.40 22.08
C THR A 401 12.07 -34.03 22.59
N LEU A 402 12.23 -35.33 22.36
CA LEU A 402 13.45 -36.07 22.70
C LEU A 402 13.66 -37.23 21.72
N ASP A 403 14.90 -37.46 21.34
CA ASP A 403 15.35 -38.63 20.60
C ASP A 403 16.07 -39.64 21.49
N GLY A 404 16.07 -40.91 21.08
CA GLY A 404 16.90 -41.93 21.71
C GLY A 404 16.73 -43.28 21.04
N LEU A 405 17.15 -44.35 21.71
CA LEU A 405 17.26 -45.68 21.11
C LEU A 405 16.19 -46.64 21.63
N TRP A 406 15.64 -47.44 20.72
CA TRP A 406 14.67 -48.50 20.99
C TRP A 406 15.05 -49.79 20.22
N ASN A 407 14.61 -50.94 20.72
CA ASN A 407 14.94 -52.28 20.23
C ASN A 407 13.73 -53.18 20.01
#